data_AF-A0A967VUQ2-F1
#
_entry.id   AF-A0A967VUQ2-F1
#
_cell.length_a   1.000
_cell.length_b   1.000
_cell.length_c   1.000
_cell.angle_alpha   90.00
_cell.angle_beta   90.00
_cell.angle_gamma   90.00
#
_symmetry.space_group_name_H-M   'P 1'
#
loop_
_entity.id
_entity.type
_entity.pdbx_description
1 polymer ?
#
loop_
_entity_poly.entity_id
_entity_poly.type
_entity_poly.pdbx_seq_one_letter_code
_entity_poly.pdbx_strand_id
1 'polypeptide(L)'
;KDLILTLCGLYNQGEVLNAAVEFAGPGVASLDMAARMTVANMTTEWGALVGWFPVDDITVAYLRERKARLEAAGHRRISREDL
;
A
#
# COMPACT_ATOMS: atom_id res chain seq x y z
N LYS A 1 10.21 -6.11 2.13
CA LYS A 1 10.72 -5.98 3.51
C LYS A 1 12.03 -5.20 3.54
N ASP A 2 13.05 -5.63 2.78
CA ASP A 2 14.37 -4.99 2.85
C ASP A 2 14.35 -3.52 2.42
N LEU A 3 13.52 -3.16 1.43
CA LEU A 3 13.32 -1.77 1.01
C LEU A 3 13.00 -0.81 2.17
N ILE A 4 11.97 -1.11 2.96
CA ILE A 4 11.56 -0.22 4.07
C ILE A 4 12.60 -0.21 5.19
N LEU A 5 13.25 -1.35 5.47
CA LEU A 5 14.35 -1.40 6.45
C LEU A 5 15.54 -0.54 6.02
N THR A 6 15.88 -0.56 4.72
CA THR A 6 16.92 0.32 4.17
C THR A 6 16.53 1.78 4.30
N LEU A 7 15.29 2.16 4.01
CA LEU A 7 14.82 3.55 4.15
C LEU A 7 14.86 4.01 5.61
N CYS A 8 14.34 3.21 6.56
CA CYS A 8 14.42 3.52 7.98
C CYS A 8 15.87 3.67 8.46
N GLY A 9 16.79 2.86 7.93
CA GLY A 9 18.22 2.93 8.28
C GLY A 9 18.92 4.17 7.72
N LEU A 10 18.57 4.58 6.50
CA LEU A 10 19.14 5.76 5.83
C LEU A 10 18.63 7.08 6.41
N TYR A 11 17.36 7.12 6.82
CA TYR A 11 16.68 8.31 7.34
C TYR A 11 16.27 8.08 8.79
N ASN A 12 17.26 8.02 9.70
CA ASN A 12 17.06 7.59 11.08
C ASN A 12 17.12 8.74 12.11
N GLN A 13 17.09 9.99 11.66
CA GLN A 13 17.22 11.20 12.50
C GLN A 13 15.88 11.92 12.72
N GLY A 14 14.75 11.25 12.44
CA GLY A 14 13.40 11.80 12.66
C GLY A 14 12.86 12.62 11.49
N GLU A 15 13.42 12.45 10.29
CA GLU A 15 13.08 13.18 9.07
C GLU A 15 11.59 13.07 8.69
N VAL A 16 10.95 11.97 9.06
CA VAL A 16 9.54 11.70 8.75
C VAL A 16 8.63 11.70 9.98
N LEU A 17 9.13 12.12 11.14
CA LEU A 17 8.34 12.12 12.37
C LEU A 17 7.11 13.02 12.20
N ASN A 18 5.92 12.48 12.45
CA ASN A 18 4.64 13.15 12.24
C ASN A 18 4.35 13.59 10.79
N ALA A 19 5.07 13.02 9.81
CA ALA A 19 4.84 13.30 8.40
C ALA A 19 3.94 12.25 7.74
N ALA A 20 3.33 12.63 6.62
CA ALA A 20 2.77 11.70 5.65
C ALA A 20 3.81 11.42 4.56
N VAL A 21 4.04 10.15 4.25
CA VAL A 21 5.03 9.71 3.26
C VAL A 21 4.33 9.14 2.04
N GLU A 22 4.56 9.78 0.89
CA GLU A 22 4.18 9.23 -0.42
C GLU A 22 5.40 8.56 -1.07
N PHE A 23 5.24 7.30 -1.47
CA PHE A 23 6.25 6.57 -2.24
C PHE A 23 5.94 6.71 -3.74
N ALA A 24 6.82 7.40 -4.47
CA ALA A 24 6.69 7.66 -5.91
C ALA A 24 7.98 7.34 -6.68
N GLY A 25 7.92 7.45 -8.01
CA GLY A 25 9.04 7.25 -8.92
C GLY A 25 9.09 5.86 -9.58
N PRO A 26 10.02 5.65 -10.53
CA PRO A 26 10.03 4.46 -11.39
C PRO A 26 10.23 3.15 -10.63
N GLY A 27 10.91 3.19 -9.47
CA GLY A 27 11.08 2.01 -8.61
C GLY A 27 9.75 1.46 -8.07
N VAL A 28 8.75 2.32 -7.84
CA VAL A 28 7.42 1.91 -7.36
C VAL A 28 6.70 1.04 -8.38
N ALA A 29 6.87 1.32 -9.67
CA ALA A 29 6.25 0.53 -10.74
C ALA A 29 6.75 -0.93 -10.77
N SER A 30 7.90 -1.22 -10.15
CA SER A 30 8.43 -2.58 -10.03
C SER A 30 7.85 -3.38 -8.85
N LEU A 31 7.12 -2.72 -7.94
CA LEU A 31 6.57 -3.35 -6.75
C LEU A 31 5.16 -3.89 -7.00
N ASP A 32 4.95 -5.15 -6.64
CA ASP A 32 3.60 -5.72 -6.53
C ASP A 32 2.84 -5.15 -5.32
N MET A 33 1.54 -5.45 -5.23
CA MET A 33 0.72 -4.95 -4.13
C MET A 33 1.13 -5.49 -2.76
N ALA A 34 1.67 -6.70 -2.67
CA ALA A 34 2.11 -7.28 -1.40
C ALA A 34 3.33 -6.52 -0.84
N ALA A 35 4.29 -6.20 -1.70
CA ALA A 35 5.44 -5.38 -1.37
C ALA A 35 5.02 -3.96 -0.97
N ARG A 36 4.11 -3.33 -1.72
CA ARG A 36 3.57 -2.00 -1.39
C ARG A 36 2.88 -1.98 -0.03
N MET A 37 2.00 -2.95 0.24
CA MET A 37 1.34 -3.06 1.55
C MET A 37 2.35 -3.29 2.69
N THR A 38 3.39 -4.09 2.45
CA THR A 38 4.46 -4.31 3.46
C THR A 38 5.18 -3.01 3.80
N VAL A 39 5.55 -2.22 2.79
CA VAL A 39 6.25 -0.94 2.99
C VAL A 39 5.34 0.08 3.69
N ALA A 40 4.10 0.21 3.22
CA ALA A 40 3.10 1.12 3.82
C ALA A 40 2.82 0.76 5.28
N ASN A 41 2.68 -0.53 5.59
CA ASN A 41 2.47 -1.00 6.97
C ASN A 41 3.63 -0.66 7.88
N MET A 42 4.88 -0.88 7.43
CA MET A 42 6.07 -0.63 8.23
C MET A 42 6.47 0.86 8.31
N THR A 43 5.71 1.75 7.67
CA THR A 43 5.99 3.20 7.68
C THR A 43 5.74 3.82 9.07
N THR A 44 4.88 3.19 9.89
CA THR A 44 4.62 3.64 11.26
C THR A 44 5.81 3.46 12.20
N GLU A 45 6.60 2.40 11.99
CA GLU A 45 7.81 2.07 12.75
C GLU A 45 8.95 3.05 12.44
N TRP A 46 8.85 3.77 11.32
CA TRP A 46 9.74 4.88 10.96
C TRP A 46 9.34 6.21 11.63
N GLY A 47 8.17 6.27 12.29
CA GLY A 47 7.65 7.47 12.96
C GLY A 47 6.74 8.34 12.09
N ALA A 48 6.47 7.93 10.85
CA ALA A 48 5.49 8.58 9.98
C ALA A 48 4.05 8.18 10.35
N LEU A 49 3.10 9.08 10.09
CA LEU A 49 1.67 8.86 10.38
C LEU A 49 1.03 7.90 9.37
N VAL A 50 1.48 7.98 8.12
CA VAL A 50 0.96 7.17 7.01
C VAL A 50 2.03 7.04 5.93
N GLY A 51 2.06 5.87 5.30
CA GLY A 51 2.78 5.61 4.06
C GLY A 51 1.80 5.20 2.97
N TRP A 52 1.79 5.84 1.82
CA TRP A 52 0.94 5.43 0.70
C TRP A 52 1.67 5.38 -0.64
N PHE A 53 1.08 4.60 -1.55
CA PHE A 53 1.48 4.52 -2.95
C PHE A 53 0.33 5.09 -3.80
N PRO A 54 0.63 5.93 -4.81
CA PRO A 54 -0.37 6.35 -5.77
C PRO A 54 -1.08 5.17 -6.43
N VAL A 55 -2.37 5.34 -6.73
CA VAL A 55 -3.14 4.33 -7.47
C VAL A 55 -2.65 4.25 -8.91
N ASP A 56 -2.37 3.04 -9.37
CA ASP A 56 -1.93 2.72 -10.72
C ASP A 56 -2.56 1.41 -11.23
N ASP A 57 -2.15 0.96 -12.42
CA ASP A 57 -2.67 -0.25 -13.05
C ASP A 57 -2.44 -1.51 -12.21
N ILE A 58 -1.34 -1.58 -11.44
CA ILE A 58 -1.06 -2.70 -10.51
C ILE A 58 -2.10 -2.72 -9.40
N THR A 59 -2.42 -1.56 -8.84
CA THR A 59 -3.46 -1.41 -7.83
C THR A 59 -4.84 -1.80 -8.37
N VAL A 60 -5.19 -1.32 -9.56
CA VAL A 60 -6.47 -1.63 -10.23
C VAL A 60 -6.58 -3.13 -10.53
N ALA A 61 -5.52 -3.75 -11.05
CA ALA A 61 -5.49 -5.18 -11.34
C ALA A 61 -5.69 -6.02 -10.07
N TYR A 62 -4.97 -5.70 -8.99
CA TYR A 62 -5.13 -6.36 -7.70
C TYR A 62 -6.56 -6.25 -7.16
N LEU A 63 -7.16 -5.06 -7.20
CA LEU A 63 -8.54 -4.88 -6.72
C LEU A 63 -9.56 -5.67 -7.56
N ARG A 64 -9.35 -5.76 -8.88
CA ARG A 64 -10.20 -6.58 -9.77
C ARG A 64 -10.09 -8.06 -9.43
N GLU A 65 -8.88 -8.57 -9.22
CA GLU A 65 -8.66 -9.96 -8.80
C GLU A 65 -9.35 -10.26 -7.46
N ARG A 66 -9.16 -9.38 -6.47
CA ARG A 66 -9.80 -9.52 -5.15
C ARG A 66 -11.32 -9.48 -5.24
N LYS A 67 -11.88 -8.60 -6.07
CA LYS A 67 -13.32 -8.54 -6.34
C LYS A 67 -13.83 -9.86 -6.91
N ALA A 68 -13.19 -10.37 -7.97
CA ALA A 68 -13.59 -11.64 -8.59
C ALA A 68 -13.53 -12.82 -7.60
N ARG A 69 -12.51 -12.85 -6.74
CA ARG A 69 -12.38 -13.87 -5.69
C ARG A 69 -13.50 -13.80 -4.66
N LEU A 70 -13.90 -12.58 -4.24
CA LEU A 70 -14.97 -12.39 -3.28
C LEU A 70 -16.34 -12.77 -3.88
N GLU A 71 -16.58 -12.39 -5.14
CA GLU A 71 -17.80 -12.79 -5.87
C GLU A 71 -17.90 -14.31 -6.01
N ALA A 72 -16.80 -14.98 -6.37
CA ALA A 72 -16.75 -16.45 -6.44
C ALA A 72 -16.99 -17.14 -5.08
N ALA A 73 -16.66 -16.46 -3.98
CA ALA A 73 -16.94 -16.94 -2.61
C ALA A 73 -18.36 -16.59 -2.12
N GLY A 74 -19.22 -16.01 -2.98
CA GLY A 74 -20.58 -15.59 -2.63
C GLY A 74 -20.65 -14.29 -1.85
N HIS A 75 -19.52 -13.60 -1.65
CA HIS A 75 -19.48 -12.30 -1.00
C HIS A 75 -19.74 -11.19 -2.03
N ARG A 76 -21.02 -10.86 -2.25
CA ARG A 76 -21.38 -9.66 -3.02
C ARG A 76 -21.36 -8.43 -2.13
N ARG A 77 -20.86 -7.31 -2.67
CA ARG A 77 -20.96 -6.00 -2.00
C ARG A 77 -22.43 -5.59 -1.99
N ILE A 78 -22.95 -5.16 -0.84
CA ILE A 78 -24.31 -4.60 -0.73
C ILE A 78 -24.39 -3.41 -1.69
N SER A 79 -25.27 -3.53 -2.67
CA SER A 79 -25.57 -2.51 -3.66
C SER A 79 -26.71 -1.62 -3.17
N ARG A 80 -26.98 -0.52 -3.85
CA ARG A 80 -28.18 0.31 -3.59
C ARG A 80 -29.48 -0.45 -3.81
N GLU A 81 -29.46 -1.56 -4.55
CA GLU A 81 -30.63 -2.41 -4.79
C GLU A 81 -30.86 -3.41 -3.65
N ASP A 82 -29.86 -3.63 -2.79
CA ASP A 82 -29.93 -4.50 -1.62
C ASP A 82 -30.38 -3.76 -0.34
N LEU A 83 -30.49 -2.44 -0.41
CA LEU A 83 -30.95 -1.53 0.67
C LEU A 83 -32.43 -1.19 0.49
#